data_AF-A0A5B1QWW8-F1
#
_entry.id   AF-A0A5B1QWW8-F1
#
_cell.length_a   1.000
_cell.length_b   1.000
_cell.length_c   1.000
_cell.angle_alpha   90.00
_cell.angle_beta   90.00
_cell.angle_gamma   90.00
#
_symmetry.space_group_name_H-M   'P 1'
#
loop_
_entity.id
_entity.type
_entity.pdbx_description
1 polymer ?
#
loop_
_entity_poly.entity_id
_entity_poly.type
_entity_poly.pdbx_seq_one_letter_code
_entity_poly.pdbx_strand_id
1 'polypeptide(L)'
;MPCARVDSDGLASIHNIQIPISKSEGTSSHRIMVERCACLITNEHFIREALVTCYITGDCDSQESQELGNSWNLGSSAQQKRAENTIILRRDWNATFVKRYWTIVPIKDILTNIILQLLKCTEGGFNLAWDVICAPKQTYFYQLVPFKLGDLPIVRINEFYSPQPSRRNYHDQPAGSFYYPPYSDFPKLTSSKLHPYFVILAALAAFRANEGILTPGQPRGNSSPG
;
A
#
# COMPACT_ATOMS: atom_id res chain seq x y z
N MET A 1 -1.67 9.14 -40.53
CA MET A 1 -2.95 9.12 -41.28
C MET A 1 -4.02 9.76 -40.41
N PRO A 2 -4.61 10.91 -40.79
CA PRO A 2 -5.62 11.59 -39.99
C PRO A 2 -7.03 11.41 -40.57
N CYS A 3 -8.02 11.19 -39.69
CA CYS A 3 -9.49 11.39 -39.82
C CYS A 3 -10.12 10.66 -38.61
N ALA A 4 -11.11 11.13 -37.87
CA ALA A 4 -11.99 12.27 -38.02
C ALA A 4 -12.55 12.67 -36.63
N ARG A 5 -12.88 13.97 -36.50
CA ARG A 5 -13.78 14.53 -35.48
C ARG A 5 -15.22 14.14 -35.78
N VAL A 6 -16.00 13.84 -34.76
CA VAL A 6 -17.46 14.01 -34.76
C VAL A 6 -17.83 14.66 -33.43
N ASP A 7 -18.16 15.95 -33.50
CA ASP A 7 -18.98 16.65 -32.51
C ASP A 7 -20.45 16.42 -32.90
N SER A 8 -21.34 16.20 -31.94
CA SER A 8 -22.77 16.51 -32.06
C SER A 8 -23.44 16.51 -30.69
N ASP A 9 -24.04 17.67 -30.41
CA ASP A 9 -24.81 18.04 -29.24
C ASP A 9 -26.07 17.20 -29.02
N GLY A 10 -26.54 17.18 -27.77
CA GLY A 10 -27.80 16.53 -27.39
C GLY A 10 -28.30 17.00 -26.03
N LEU A 11 -28.77 18.25 -25.97
CA LEU A 11 -29.55 18.82 -24.87
C LEU A 11 -30.82 18.01 -24.60
N ALA A 12 -31.07 17.66 -23.33
CA ALA A 12 -32.42 17.40 -22.83
C ALA A 12 -32.56 17.97 -21.42
N SER A 13 -33.22 19.12 -21.35
CA SER A 13 -33.75 19.76 -20.16
C SER A 13 -34.89 18.91 -19.58
N ILE A 14 -34.83 18.57 -18.29
CA ILE A 14 -35.94 17.91 -17.58
C ILE A 14 -36.41 18.83 -16.46
N HIS A 15 -37.72 19.04 -16.48
CA HIS A 15 -38.50 19.92 -15.64
C HIS A 15 -38.37 19.68 -14.13
N ASN A 16 -38.40 20.80 -13.41
CA ASN A 16 -38.65 20.94 -11.99
C ASN A 16 -39.88 20.14 -11.52
N ILE A 17 -39.68 19.28 -10.52
CA ILE A 17 -40.74 18.79 -9.64
C ILE A 17 -40.39 19.25 -8.22
N GLN A 18 -41.17 20.21 -7.72
CA GLN A 18 -41.02 20.77 -6.38
C GLN A 18 -41.97 20.05 -5.45
N ILE A 19 -41.44 19.13 -4.64
CA ILE A 19 -42.19 18.38 -3.61
C ILE A 19 -42.07 19.15 -2.29
N PRO A 20 -43.18 19.42 -1.57
CA PRO A 20 -43.11 20.01 -0.24
C PRO A 20 -42.63 18.96 0.75
N ILE A 21 -41.39 19.11 1.25
CA ILE A 21 -40.85 18.30 2.34
C ILE A 21 -41.34 18.88 3.66
N SER A 22 -42.18 18.12 4.35
CA SER A 22 -42.60 18.36 5.73
C SER A 22 -41.37 18.32 6.64
N LYS A 23 -41.14 19.40 7.40
CA LYS A 23 -40.10 19.46 8.43
C LYS A 23 -40.47 18.53 9.59
N SER A 24 -39.86 17.34 9.63
CA SER A 24 -39.73 16.59 10.89
C SER A 24 -38.37 16.93 11.49
N GLU A 25 -38.37 17.69 12.58
CA GLU A 25 -37.20 17.91 13.43
C GLU A 25 -36.83 16.60 14.14
N GLY A 26 -36.17 15.70 13.41
CA GLY A 26 -35.45 14.59 13.98
C GLY A 26 -34.10 15.10 14.44
N THR A 27 -33.85 15.02 15.76
CA THR A 27 -32.53 15.19 16.35
C THR A 27 -31.59 14.14 15.74
N SER A 28 -30.93 14.53 14.66
CA SER A 28 -29.90 13.77 13.99
C SER A 28 -28.75 13.59 14.97
N SER A 29 -28.80 12.46 15.68
CA SER A 29 -27.65 11.93 16.40
C SER A 29 -26.58 11.69 15.35
N HIS A 30 -25.74 12.71 15.14
CA HIS A 30 -24.51 12.63 14.37
C HIS A 30 -23.63 11.61 15.09
N ARG A 31 -23.89 10.33 14.83
CA ARG A 31 -22.92 9.27 15.06
C ARG A 31 -21.74 9.65 14.18
N ILE A 32 -20.76 10.30 14.80
CA ILE A 32 -19.41 10.38 14.26
C ILE A 32 -18.99 8.92 14.10
N MET A 33 -19.19 8.36 12.91
CA MET A 33 -18.54 7.12 12.53
C MET A 33 -17.06 7.43 12.55
N VAL A 34 -16.42 7.12 13.66
CA VAL A 34 -14.97 7.15 13.77
C VAL A 34 -14.48 6.09 12.80
N GLU A 35 -14.08 6.52 11.61
CA GLU A 35 -13.50 5.65 10.60
C GLU A 35 -12.29 4.96 11.23
N ARG A 36 -12.40 3.64 11.39
CA ARG A 36 -11.35 2.85 12.03
C ARG A 36 -10.19 2.71 11.06
N CYS A 37 -9.19 3.57 11.19
CA CYS A 37 -7.91 3.39 10.52
C CYS A 37 -7.09 2.32 11.24
N ALA A 38 -6.78 1.21 10.56
CA ALA A 38 -5.86 0.20 11.06
C ALA A 38 -4.49 0.36 10.40
N CYS A 39 -3.43 0.14 11.16
CA CYS A 39 -2.07 0.03 10.60
C CYS A 39 -1.98 -1.24 9.74
N LEU A 40 -1.46 -1.12 8.52
CA LEU A 40 -1.34 -2.24 7.57
C LEU A 40 -0.56 -3.43 8.17
N ILE A 41 0.49 -3.13 8.91
CA ILE A 41 1.47 -4.12 9.41
C ILE A 41 1.01 -4.83 10.68
N THR A 42 0.40 -4.08 11.59
CA THR A 42 0.07 -4.59 12.93
C THR A 42 -1.40 -4.98 13.06
N ASN A 43 -2.24 -4.54 12.11
CA ASN A 43 -3.70 -4.64 12.13
C ASN A 43 -4.33 -4.09 13.43
N GLU A 44 -3.58 -3.26 14.15
CA GLU A 44 -3.97 -2.69 15.43
C GLU A 44 -4.68 -1.35 15.22
N HIS A 45 -5.68 -1.13 16.06
CA HIS A 45 -6.29 0.18 16.22
C HIS A 45 -5.43 0.99 17.19
N PHE A 46 -4.78 2.02 16.67
CA PHE A 46 -3.95 2.92 17.45
C PHE A 46 -4.65 4.24 17.71
N ILE A 47 -4.14 4.98 18.70
CA ILE A 47 -4.38 6.42 18.77
C ILE A 47 -3.96 7.04 17.43
N ARG A 48 -4.79 7.94 16.90
CA ARG A 48 -4.62 8.50 15.54
C ARG A 48 -3.25 9.13 15.35
N GLU A 49 -2.69 9.66 16.43
CA GLU A 49 -1.37 10.28 16.50
C GLU A 49 -0.25 9.27 16.26
N ALA A 50 -0.39 8.00 16.63
CA ALA A 50 0.64 7.00 16.38
C ALA A 50 0.66 6.49 14.93
N LEU A 51 -0.37 6.82 14.13
CA LEU A 51 -0.51 6.44 12.74
C LEU A 51 -0.07 7.56 11.79
N VAL A 52 0.46 7.15 10.64
CA VAL A 52 0.84 8.04 9.56
C VAL A 52 0.44 7.44 8.22
N THR A 53 -0.16 8.29 7.40
CA THR A 53 -0.50 7.97 6.02
C THR A 53 0.77 8.09 5.17
N CYS A 54 1.17 6.98 4.56
CA CYS A 54 2.38 6.85 3.78
C CYS A 54 2.03 6.65 2.31
N TYR A 55 2.71 7.41 1.44
CA TYR A 55 2.56 7.34 -0.01
C TYR A 55 3.68 6.47 -0.58
N ILE A 56 3.37 5.23 -0.97
CA ILE A 56 4.40 4.21 -1.23
C ILE A 56 5.25 4.50 -2.46
N THR A 57 4.74 5.31 -3.38
CA THR A 57 5.45 5.73 -4.59
C THR A 57 6.12 7.10 -4.44
N GLY A 58 6.17 7.66 -3.22
CA GLY A 58 6.72 9.00 -2.98
C GLY A 58 8.21 9.15 -3.31
N ASP A 59 8.96 8.05 -3.23
CA ASP A 59 10.38 8.04 -3.53
C ASP A 59 10.69 7.34 -4.88
N CYS A 60 9.69 7.07 -5.71
CA CYS A 60 9.91 6.55 -7.05
C CYS A 60 10.47 7.66 -7.95
N ASP A 61 11.28 7.28 -8.94
CA ASP A 61 11.80 8.24 -9.90
C ASP A 61 10.65 8.92 -10.66
N SER A 62 10.80 10.21 -10.97
CA SER A 62 9.73 11.00 -11.57
C SER A 62 9.40 10.52 -12.98
N GLN A 63 10.42 10.10 -13.75
CA GLN A 63 10.24 9.54 -15.08
C GLN A 63 9.55 8.19 -14.99
N GLU A 64 9.98 7.30 -14.09
CA GLU A 64 9.31 6.02 -13.86
C GLU A 64 7.84 6.23 -13.50
N SER A 65 7.57 7.11 -12.54
CA SER A 65 6.21 7.44 -12.12
C SER A 65 5.36 7.97 -13.27
N GLN A 66 5.94 8.72 -14.20
CA GLN A 66 5.26 9.26 -15.37
C GLN A 66 4.98 8.19 -16.44
N GLU A 67 5.98 7.36 -16.79
CA GLU A 67 5.81 6.22 -17.69
C GLU A 67 4.71 5.27 -17.19
N LEU A 68 4.65 5.11 -15.87
CA LEU A 68 3.66 4.28 -15.19
C LEU A 68 2.29 4.95 -15.16
N GLY A 69 2.23 6.26 -14.94
CA GLY A 69 0.99 7.01 -15.05
C GLY A 69 0.37 6.95 -16.44
N ASN A 70 1.19 6.94 -17.49
CA ASN A 70 0.71 6.74 -18.86
C ASN A 70 0.11 5.33 -19.04
N SER A 71 0.72 4.30 -18.45
CA SER A 71 0.23 2.91 -18.51
C SER A 71 -1.13 2.70 -17.83
N TRP A 72 -1.51 3.59 -16.92
CA TRP A 72 -2.80 3.61 -16.23
C TRP A 72 -3.78 4.65 -16.80
N ASN A 73 -3.43 5.34 -17.88
CA ASN A 73 -4.18 6.51 -18.36
C ASN A 73 -4.38 7.59 -17.28
N LEU A 74 -3.48 7.67 -16.30
CA LEU A 74 -3.46 8.69 -15.25
C LEU A 74 -2.63 9.91 -15.66
N GLY A 75 -1.71 9.75 -16.62
CA GLY A 75 -0.77 10.79 -17.03
C GLY A 75 0.04 11.30 -15.83
N SER A 76 0.12 12.62 -15.67
CA SER A 76 0.77 13.27 -14.52
C SER A 76 0.09 13.00 -13.17
N SER A 77 -1.12 12.43 -13.17
CA SER A 77 -1.87 12.16 -11.94
C SER A 77 -1.38 10.93 -11.18
N ALA A 78 -0.45 10.14 -11.71
CA ALA A 78 0.11 8.98 -11.02
C ALA A 78 0.90 9.34 -9.76
N GLN A 79 1.45 10.55 -9.72
CA GLN A 79 2.13 11.11 -8.55
C GLN A 79 1.17 11.64 -7.47
N GLN A 80 -0.13 11.67 -7.74
CA GLN A 80 -1.11 12.10 -6.76
C GLN A 80 -1.32 11.01 -5.70
N LYS A 81 -1.52 11.45 -4.46
CA LYS A 81 -1.93 10.59 -3.36
C LYS A 81 -3.32 10.04 -3.63
N ARG A 82 -3.45 8.72 -3.67
CA ARG A 82 -4.70 7.99 -3.92
C ARG A 82 -4.83 6.81 -2.98
N ALA A 83 -6.01 6.21 -2.91
CA ALA A 83 -6.22 5.04 -2.07
C ALA A 83 -5.35 3.84 -2.53
N GLU A 84 -5.09 3.77 -3.82
CA GLU A 84 -4.39 2.69 -4.52
C GLU A 84 -2.88 2.66 -4.29
N ASN A 85 -2.31 3.76 -3.82
CA ASN A 85 -0.88 3.94 -3.58
C ASN A 85 -0.57 4.52 -2.20
N THR A 86 -1.52 4.40 -1.27
CA THR A 86 -1.40 4.88 0.09
C THR A 86 -1.62 3.75 1.08
N ILE A 87 -0.75 3.69 2.09
CA ILE A 87 -0.88 2.77 3.23
C ILE A 87 -0.88 3.55 4.54
N ILE A 88 -1.43 2.96 5.59
CA ILE A 88 -1.35 3.53 6.95
C ILE A 88 -0.35 2.69 7.72
N LEU A 89 0.68 3.35 8.24
CA LEU A 89 1.71 2.74 9.07
C LEU A 89 1.69 3.37 10.46
N ARG A 90 2.25 2.67 11.44
CA ARG A 90 2.69 3.35 12.66
C ARG A 90 3.91 4.21 12.36
N ARG A 91 4.16 5.25 13.14
CA ARG A 91 5.30 6.18 12.93
C ARG A 91 6.68 5.49 12.93
N ASP A 92 6.90 4.52 13.80
CA ASP A 92 8.13 3.71 13.87
C ASP A 92 8.35 2.87 12.59
N TRP A 93 7.29 2.21 12.13
CA TRP A 93 7.30 1.48 10.85
C TRP A 93 7.52 2.40 9.66
N ASN A 94 6.88 3.56 9.63
CA ASN A 94 7.10 4.55 8.58
C ASN A 94 8.56 5.05 8.56
N ALA A 95 9.17 5.28 9.72
CA ALA A 95 10.56 5.71 9.79
C ALA A 95 11.53 4.69 9.18
N THR A 96 11.27 3.39 9.34
CA THR A 96 12.09 2.33 8.73
C THR A 96 11.74 2.08 7.26
N PHE A 97 10.48 2.27 6.87
CA PHE A 97 10.01 2.23 5.49
C PHE A 97 10.67 3.31 4.63
N VAL A 98 10.64 4.57 5.07
CA VAL A 98 11.26 5.72 4.38
C VAL A 98 12.78 5.52 4.21
N LYS A 99 13.43 4.85 5.16
CA LYS A 99 14.86 4.48 5.07
C LYS A 99 15.12 3.27 4.16
N ARG A 100 14.09 2.70 3.53
CA ARG A 100 14.14 1.53 2.64
C ARG A 100 14.77 0.31 3.31
N TYR A 101 14.50 0.11 4.61
CA TYR A 101 14.98 -1.06 5.33
C TYR A 101 14.19 -2.33 5.00
N TRP A 102 12.98 -2.14 4.48
CA TRP A 102 12.10 -3.18 3.97
C TRP A 102 11.18 -2.58 2.90
N THR A 103 10.51 -3.45 2.15
CA THR A 103 9.39 -3.08 1.28
C THR A 103 8.25 -4.09 1.42
N ILE A 104 7.11 -3.78 0.82
CA ILE A 104 6.02 -4.73 0.61
C ILE A 104 6.04 -5.22 -0.83
N VAL A 105 5.74 -6.50 -1.03
CA VAL A 105 5.53 -7.08 -2.36
C VAL A 105 4.25 -7.90 -2.38
N PRO A 106 3.55 -8.04 -3.51
CA PRO A 106 2.50 -9.03 -3.64
C PRO A 106 3.03 -10.42 -3.30
N ILE A 107 2.22 -11.26 -2.67
CA ILE A 107 2.62 -12.65 -2.43
C ILE A 107 2.89 -13.38 -3.76
N LYS A 108 3.68 -14.45 -3.70
CA LYS A 108 4.15 -15.20 -4.87
C LYS A 108 3.05 -15.52 -5.88
N ASP A 109 1.91 -16.05 -5.44
CA ASP A 109 0.83 -16.47 -6.35
C ASP A 109 0.23 -15.29 -7.14
N ILE A 110 0.06 -14.14 -6.48
CA ILE A 110 -0.42 -12.91 -7.13
C ILE A 110 0.60 -12.43 -8.15
N LEU A 111 1.88 -12.39 -7.76
CA LEU A 111 2.95 -11.95 -8.65
C LEU A 111 3.08 -12.88 -9.87
N THR A 112 3.00 -14.20 -9.67
CA THR A 112 3.02 -15.18 -10.76
C THR A 112 1.84 -14.99 -11.71
N ASN A 113 0.63 -14.79 -11.19
CA ASN A 113 -0.53 -14.52 -12.04
C ASN A 113 -0.35 -13.24 -12.87
N ILE A 114 0.12 -12.15 -12.24
CA ILE A 114 0.41 -10.88 -12.94
C ILE A 114 1.42 -11.11 -14.07
N ILE A 115 2.53 -11.79 -13.79
CA ILE A 115 3.57 -12.08 -14.79
C ILE A 115 3.00 -12.93 -15.94
N LEU A 116 2.24 -13.98 -15.64
CA LEU A 116 1.62 -14.83 -16.68
C LEU A 116 0.66 -14.04 -17.58
N GLN A 117 -0.10 -13.11 -17.02
CA GLN A 117 -0.97 -12.25 -17.82
C GLN A 117 -0.17 -11.27 -18.68
N LEU A 118 0.90 -10.67 -18.14
CA LEU A 118 1.79 -9.79 -18.91
C LEU A 118 2.48 -10.54 -20.06
N LEU A 119 2.95 -11.76 -19.83
CA LEU A 119 3.56 -12.60 -20.86
C LEU A 119 2.58 -12.92 -21.98
N LYS A 120 1.32 -13.26 -21.66
CA LYS A 120 0.26 -13.47 -22.66
C LYS A 120 -0.01 -12.23 -23.51
N CYS A 121 0.01 -11.05 -22.90
CA CYS A 121 -0.12 -9.77 -23.61
C CYS A 121 1.03 -9.58 -24.60
N THR A 122 2.27 -9.85 -24.15
CA THR A 122 3.47 -9.79 -24.98
C THR A 122 3.40 -10.76 -26.16
N GLU A 123 3.03 -12.02 -25.93
CA GLU A 123 2.85 -13.03 -26.98
C GLU A 123 1.77 -12.63 -28.00
N GLY A 124 0.69 -11.98 -27.54
CA GLY A 124 -0.39 -11.49 -28.39
C GLY A 124 -0.10 -10.17 -29.11
N GLY A 125 0.99 -9.47 -28.78
CA GLY A 125 1.34 -8.19 -29.37
C GLY A 125 0.42 -7.02 -28.99
N PHE A 126 -0.31 -7.13 -27.87
CA PHE A 126 -1.19 -6.06 -27.37
C PHE A 126 -0.89 -5.75 -25.91
N ASN A 127 -1.18 -4.50 -25.50
CA ASN A 127 -1.06 -4.09 -24.10
C ASN A 127 -2.45 -4.06 -23.46
N LEU A 128 -2.62 -4.77 -22.34
CA LEU A 128 -3.82 -4.67 -21.53
C LEU A 128 -3.67 -3.57 -20.48
N ALA A 129 -4.79 -2.92 -20.16
CA ALA A 129 -4.85 -2.02 -19.01
C ALA A 129 -4.60 -2.80 -17.71
N TRP A 130 -3.95 -2.16 -16.74
CA TRP A 130 -3.65 -2.78 -15.45
C TRP A 130 -4.89 -3.22 -14.67
N ASP A 131 -6.01 -2.52 -14.82
CA ASP A 131 -7.29 -2.90 -14.22
C ASP A 131 -7.83 -4.24 -14.75
N VAL A 132 -7.38 -4.66 -15.94
CA VAL A 132 -7.69 -5.97 -16.53
C VAL A 132 -6.76 -7.05 -15.96
N ILE A 133 -5.48 -6.72 -15.79
CA ILE A 133 -4.47 -7.63 -15.22
C ILE A 133 -4.73 -7.86 -13.72
N CYS A 134 -5.15 -6.82 -13.02
CA CYS A 134 -5.45 -6.74 -11.59
C CYS A 134 -6.74 -5.95 -11.39
N ALA A 135 -7.82 -6.59 -10.95
CA ALA A 135 -9.07 -5.89 -10.67
C ALA A 135 -8.91 -4.85 -9.53
N PRO A 136 -9.34 -3.58 -9.71
CA PRO A 136 -9.13 -2.49 -8.74
C PRO A 136 -9.98 -2.60 -7.44
N LYS A 137 -10.90 -3.55 -7.36
CA LYS A 137 -11.78 -3.77 -6.20
C LYS A 137 -11.51 -5.10 -5.48
N GLN A 138 -10.47 -5.81 -5.90
CA GLN A 138 -10.09 -7.07 -5.28
C GLN A 138 -9.23 -6.83 -4.03
N THR A 139 -9.40 -7.69 -3.02
CA THR A 139 -8.46 -7.71 -1.90
C THR A 139 -7.22 -8.50 -2.30
N TYR A 140 -6.07 -7.85 -2.20
CA TYR A 140 -4.78 -8.45 -2.47
C TYR A 140 -4.01 -8.73 -1.18
N PHE A 141 -3.08 -9.67 -1.30
CA PHE A 141 -2.23 -10.14 -0.21
C PHE A 141 -0.79 -9.73 -0.50
N TYR A 142 -0.11 -9.29 0.54
CA TYR A 142 1.26 -8.81 0.48
C TYR A 142 2.11 -9.48 1.55
N GLN A 143 3.41 -9.43 1.34
CA GLN A 143 4.42 -9.85 2.31
C GLN A 143 5.42 -8.72 2.51
N LEU A 144 5.99 -8.67 3.72
CA LEU A 144 7.07 -7.77 4.06
C LEU A 144 8.40 -8.43 3.64
N VAL A 145 9.23 -7.69 2.90
CA VAL A 145 10.55 -8.15 2.46
C VAL A 145 11.61 -7.25 3.07
N PRO A 146 12.48 -7.77 3.96
CA PRO A 146 13.57 -6.99 4.52
C PRO A 146 14.72 -6.81 3.52
N PHE A 147 15.33 -5.62 3.55
CA PHE A 147 16.62 -5.34 2.89
C PHE A 147 17.73 -5.16 3.91
N LYS A 148 17.57 -4.18 4.82
CA LYS A 148 18.59 -3.80 5.83
C LYS A 148 18.18 -4.14 7.26
N LEU A 149 16.98 -4.69 7.47
CA LEU A 149 16.59 -5.22 8.77
C LEU A 149 17.51 -6.38 9.20
N GLY A 150 18.18 -7.06 8.26
CA GLY A 150 19.09 -8.16 8.56
C GLY A 150 18.40 -9.28 9.32
N ASP A 151 19.08 -9.80 10.35
CA ASP A 151 18.58 -10.85 11.25
C ASP A 151 17.82 -10.29 12.48
N LEU A 152 17.44 -9.02 12.46
CA LEU A 152 16.84 -8.37 13.63
C LEU A 152 15.42 -8.92 13.89
N PRO A 153 15.12 -9.41 15.10
CA PRO A 153 13.77 -9.80 15.46
C PRO A 153 12.87 -8.57 15.60
N ILE A 154 11.65 -8.67 15.11
CA ILE A 154 10.59 -7.71 15.39
C ILE A 154 9.93 -8.16 16.69
N VAL A 155 10.06 -7.34 17.73
CA VAL A 155 9.44 -7.58 19.05
C VAL A 155 8.15 -6.77 19.16
N ARG A 156 7.03 -7.44 19.45
CA ARG A 156 5.73 -6.81 19.69
C ARG A 156 5.26 -7.11 21.10
N ILE A 157 5.22 -6.08 21.93
CA ILE A 157 4.78 -6.19 23.32
C ILE A 157 3.26 -5.93 23.37
N ASN A 158 2.47 -6.95 23.70
CA ASN A 158 0.99 -6.90 23.70
C ASN A 158 0.39 -6.26 24.99
N GLU A 159 1.17 -5.46 25.73
CA GLU A 159 0.82 -5.00 27.07
C GLU A 159 -0.32 -3.97 27.13
N PHE A 160 -0.50 -3.18 26.07
CA PHE A 160 -1.31 -1.96 26.15
C PHE A 160 -2.80 -2.12 25.82
N TYR A 161 -3.25 -3.29 25.37
CA TYR A 161 -4.56 -3.44 24.74
C TYR A 161 -5.54 -4.37 25.44
N SER A 162 -5.18 -4.94 26.60
CA SER A 162 -6.14 -5.74 27.36
C SER A 162 -6.93 -4.81 28.29
N PRO A 163 -8.21 -4.48 27.99
CA PRO A 163 -8.98 -3.49 28.75
C PRO A 163 -9.47 -4.04 30.10
N GLN A 164 -9.11 -5.27 30.46
CA GLN A 164 -9.51 -5.85 31.73
C GLN A 164 -8.36 -5.82 32.74
N PRO A 165 -8.51 -5.08 33.84
CA PRO A 165 -7.78 -5.35 35.07
C PRO A 165 -8.38 -6.61 35.72
N SER A 166 -8.33 -7.74 35.02
CA SER A 166 -8.57 -9.04 35.64
C SER A 166 -7.36 -9.32 36.52
N ARG A 167 -7.53 -9.15 37.83
CA ARG A 167 -6.62 -9.49 38.94
C ARG A 167 -5.50 -10.45 38.50
N ARG A 168 -4.39 -9.91 38.00
CA ARG A 168 -3.29 -10.75 37.50
C ARG A 168 -2.49 -11.26 38.68
N ASN A 169 -2.33 -12.58 38.72
CA ASN A 169 -1.23 -13.20 39.44
C ASN A 169 0.09 -12.59 38.94
N TYR A 170 1.01 -12.29 39.85
CA TYR A 170 2.29 -11.63 39.60
C TYR A 170 3.27 -12.42 38.69
N HIS A 171 2.83 -13.56 38.14
CA HIS A 171 3.65 -14.47 37.32
C HIS A 171 3.26 -14.51 35.84
N ASP A 172 2.17 -13.85 35.41
CA ASP A 172 1.85 -13.76 33.99
C ASP A 172 2.64 -12.61 33.37
N GLN A 173 3.90 -12.89 33.04
CA GLN A 173 4.70 -12.02 32.18
C GLN A 173 3.94 -11.77 30.88
N PRO A 174 3.85 -10.50 30.43
CA PRO A 174 3.17 -10.18 29.19
C PRO A 174 3.83 -10.91 28.02
N ALA A 175 3.04 -11.77 27.36
CA ALA A 175 3.49 -12.50 26.19
C ALA A 175 3.69 -11.52 25.01
N GLY A 176 4.93 -11.12 24.78
CA GLY A 176 5.34 -10.48 23.54
C GLY A 176 5.33 -11.47 22.38
N SER A 177 4.93 -11.03 21.19
CA SER A 177 5.13 -11.78 19.95
C SER A 177 6.48 -11.40 19.35
N PHE A 178 7.25 -12.39 18.92
CA PHE A 178 8.53 -12.21 18.26
C PHE A 178 8.41 -12.72 16.82
N TYR A 179 8.85 -11.92 15.86
CA TYR A 179 8.92 -12.33 14.46
C TYR A 179 10.37 -12.28 14.01
N TYR A 180 10.90 -13.42 13.58
CA TYR A 180 12.28 -13.55 13.14
C TYR A 180 12.36 -13.58 11.61
N PRO A 181 13.43 -13.05 11.00
CA PRO A 181 13.70 -13.21 9.57
C PRO A 181 13.66 -14.69 9.15
N PRO A 182 13.12 -15.01 7.96
CA PRO A 182 12.63 -14.13 6.90
C PRO A 182 11.20 -13.61 7.14
N TYR A 183 10.72 -13.62 8.39
CA TYR A 183 9.40 -13.16 8.82
C TYR A 183 8.24 -13.95 8.19
N SER A 184 8.42 -15.27 8.03
CA SER A 184 7.37 -16.17 7.53
C SER A 184 6.11 -16.17 8.40
N ASP A 185 6.29 -15.95 9.70
CA ASP A 185 5.22 -15.99 10.70
C ASP A 185 4.59 -14.60 10.93
N PHE A 186 5.00 -13.61 10.13
CA PHE A 186 4.44 -12.27 10.20
C PHE A 186 2.97 -12.26 9.77
N PRO A 187 2.11 -11.42 10.39
CA PRO A 187 0.71 -11.33 9.99
C PRO A 187 0.55 -11.06 8.49
N LYS A 188 -0.42 -11.75 7.87
CA LYS A 188 -0.74 -11.52 6.46
C LYS A 188 -1.17 -10.08 6.24
N LEU A 189 -0.47 -9.39 5.35
CA LEU A 189 -0.79 -8.02 4.97
C LEU A 189 -1.84 -8.07 3.86
N THR A 190 -3.01 -7.49 4.10
CA THR A 190 -4.10 -7.47 3.11
C THR A 190 -4.62 -6.07 2.90
N SER A 191 -4.95 -5.73 1.65
CA SER A 191 -5.62 -4.46 1.35
C SER A 191 -6.55 -4.63 0.16
N SER A 192 -7.74 -4.05 0.28
CA SER A 192 -8.72 -3.91 -0.81
C SER A 192 -8.58 -2.59 -1.56
N LYS A 193 -7.73 -1.69 -1.06
CA LYS A 193 -7.50 -0.36 -1.63
C LYS A 193 -6.19 -0.31 -2.38
N LEU A 194 -5.13 -0.87 -1.80
CA LEU A 194 -3.79 -0.85 -2.37
C LEU A 194 -3.75 -1.70 -3.64
N HIS A 195 -3.18 -1.17 -4.72
CA HIS A 195 -3.14 -1.88 -5.99
C HIS A 195 -1.75 -2.53 -6.20
N PRO A 196 -1.67 -3.83 -6.62
CA PRO A 196 -0.38 -4.54 -6.79
C PRO A 196 0.62 -3.80 -7.67
N TYR A 197 0.16 -3.13 -8.71
CA TYR A 197 1.00 -2.31 -9.59
C TYR A 197 1.87 -1.29 -8.85
N PHE A 198 1.27 -0.42 -8.03
CA PHE A 198 2.01 0.59 -7.27
C PHE A 198 2.96 -0.04 -6.24
N VAL A 199 2.58 -1.19 -5.69
CA VAL A 199 3.41 -1.96 -4.77
C VAL A 199 4.64 -2.53 -5.48
N ILE A 200 4.47 -3.12 -6.66
CA ILE A 200 5.58 -3.64 -7.48
C ILE A 200 6.55 -2.51 -7.84
N LEU A 201 6.02 -1.34 -8.23
CA LEU A 201 6.85 -0.17 -8.51
C LEU A 201 7.66 0.26 -7.28
N ALA A 202 6.99 0.48 -6.15
CA ALA A 202 7.64 0.90 -4.92
C ALA A 202 8.72 -0.12 -4.48
N ALA A 203 8.44 -1.42 -4.67
CA ALA A 203 9.40 -2.48 -4.40
C ALA A 203 10.61 -2.44 -5.32
N LEU A 204 10.43 -2.17 -6.62
CA LEU A 204 11.53 -2.02 -7.58
C LEU A 204 12.43 -0.83 -7.21
N ALA A 205 11.84 0.32 -6.90
CA ALA A 205 12.58 1.50 -6.46
C ALA A 205 13.39 1.23 -5.18
N ALA A 206 12.76 0.53 -4.22
CA ALA A 206 13.45 0.12 -2.99
C ALA A 206 14.56 -0.91 -3.23
N PHE A 207 14.36 -1.85 -4.17
CA PHE A 207 15.37 -2.85 -4.55
C PHE A 207 16.61 -2.17 -5.16
N ARG A 208 16.43 -1.30 -6.16
CA ARG A 208 17.52 -0.57 -6.81
C ARG A 208 18.36 0.23 -5.83
N ALA A 209 17.70 0.89 -4.88
CA ALA A 209 18.36 1.64 -3.80
C ALA A 209 19.23 0.78 -2.88
N ASN A 210 19.03 -0.54 -2.90
CA ASN A 210 19.69 -1.51 -2.06
C ASN A 210 20.53 -2.54 -2.85
N GLU A 211 20.65 -2.41 -4.18
CA GLU A 211 21.36 -3.39 -5.04
C GLU A 211 22.80 -3.67 -4.58
N GLY A 212 23.53 -2.63 -4.15
CA GLY A 212 24.89 -2.78 -3.64
C GLY A 212 25.02 -3.56 -2.33
N ILE A 213 23.92 -3.78 -1.60
CA ILE A 213 23.86 -4.61 -0.39
C ILE A 213 23.41 -6.03 -0.74
N LEU A 214 22.58 -6.18 -1.76
CA LEU A 214 21.96 -7.44 -2.15
C LEU A 214 22.85 -8.32 -3.01
N THR A 215 23.90 -7.77 -3.63
CA THR A 215 24.83 -8.52 -4.48
C THR A 215 25.96 -9.12 -3.64
N PRO A 216 25.97 -10.43 -3.36
CA PRO A 216 27.01 -11.05 -2.55
C PRO A 216 28.29 -11.12 -3.38
N GLY A 217 29.38 -10.50 -2.91
CA GLY A 217 30.70 -10.69 -3.50
C GLY A 217 31.32 -9.47 -4.18
N GLN A 218 30.73 -8.27 -4.08
CA GLN A 218 31.47 -7.06 -4.43
C GLN A 218 32.37 -6.67 -3.24
N PRO A 219 33.71 -6.80 -3.34
CA PRO A 219 34.60 -6.34 -2.29
C PRO A 219 34.31 -4.85 -2.07
N ARG A 220 33.95 -4.47 -0.84
CA ARG A 220 33.82 -3.06 -0.47
C ARG A 220 35.19 -2.44 -0.70
N GLY A 221 35.36 -1.77 -1.83
CA GLY A 221 36.55 -0.99 -2.10
C GLY A 221 36.66 0.03 -0.99
N ASN A 222 37.61 -0.18 -0.08
CA ASN A 222 37.97 0.78 0.95
C ASN A 222 38.63 1.98 0.26
N SER A 223 37.86 2.82 -0.42
CA SER A 223 38.30 4.17 -0.75
C SER A 223 38.22 5.00 0.53
N SER A 224 39.27 4.89 1.35
CA SER A 224 39.56 5.89 2.37
C SER A 224 39.68 7.25 1.69
N PRO A 225 38.96 8.29 2.14
CA PRO A 225 39.26 9.65 1.74
C PRO A 225 40.59 10.03 2.40
N GLY A 226 41.61 10.28 1.58
CA GLY A 226 42.82 11.00 1.97
C GLY A 226 42.60 12.50 1.97
#